data_AF-A0A1E5CP44-F1
#
_entry.id   AF-A0A1E5CP44-F1
#
_cell.length_a   1.000
_cell.length_b   1.000
_cell.length_c   1.000
_cell.angle_alpha   90.00
_cell.angle_beta   90.00
_cell.angle_gamma   90.00
#
_symmetry.space_group_name_H-M   'P 1'
#
loop_
_entity.id
_entity.type
_entity.pdbx_description
1 polymer ?
#
loop_
_entity_poly.entity_id
_entity_poly.type
_entity_poly.pdbx_seq_one_letter_code
_entity_poly.pdbx_strand_id
1 'polypeptide(L)'
;MAGVVKRKYNKETGLYSKSFTRPLNSISRILPIEYNKVTILNLFKEFYPREWSELISRYQYYTDKDKNLQKNGKKSRFHHKKPEDFLFGLAKIKQITSYRLKESHRKNFNKSAREYEYNKFKEERKIKNDTYHKKTLENNKLAQNLEPIYIDLFISQYHRRDVTIQDKLEIVNEVKKFNCKKSIRFLQKLNDSERNNQVRRLAFEHLQKSGVYVKLRKNFKGKQKKYHLERDKFIVTPSDLMKRLDSNSIQSKKSYDIFISHSFHDNDKALSLKDFLNKQKLSVYLDWTSDNDFLRREIVSEYTKLVLMERIKQSKAVIFLKSENSMNANFELQSPWVEMELSFAEKINKRILCINLSGEGSPFEEVSISLSDDEFHINNEGVEGIFRCLDF
;
A
#
# COMPACT_ATOMS: atom_id res chain seq x y z
N MET A 1 18.89 -22.05 18.83
CA MET A 1 18.79 -20.57 18.75
C MET A 1 17.45 -19.95 19.25
N ALA A 2 16.41 -20.72 19.62
CA ALA A 2 15.10 -20.15 20.01
C ALA A 2 15.18 -19.11 21.15
N GLY A 3 15.98 -19.39 22.19
CA GLY A 3 16.19 -18.45 23.31
C GLY A 3 16.82 -17.11 22.90
N VAL A 4 17.74 -17.10 21.93
CA VAL A 4 18.36 -15.86 21.42
C VAL A 4 17.32 -14.97 20.73
N VAL A 5 16.42 -15.59 19.95
CA VAL A 5 15.34 -14.86 19.26
C VAL A 5 14.35 -14.29 20.28
N LYS A 6 13.96 -15.06 21.29
CA LYS A 6 13.07 -14.59 22.37
C LYS A 6 13.69 -13.44 23.17
N ARG A 7 14.98 -13.53 23.54
CA ARG A 7 15.68 -12.43 24.23
C ARG A 7 15.72 -11.15 23.40
N LYS A 8 15.97 -11.25 22.09
CA LYS A 8 15.93 -10.10 21.18
C LYS A 8 14.54 -9.47 21.14
N TYR A 9 13.49 -10.29 21.03
CA TYR A 9 12.11 -9.84 21.08
C TYR A 9 11.76 -9.15 22.40
N ASN A 10 12.12 -9.73 23.55
CA ASN A 10 11.85 -9.14 24.87
C ASN A 10 12.54 -7.78 25.03
N LYS A 11 13.84 -7.69 24.66
CA LYS A 11 14.60 -6.42 24.70
C LYS A 11 13.93 -5.36 23.83
N GLU A 12 13.54 -5.74 22.63
CA GLU A 12 12.86 -4.84 21.70
C GLU A 12 11.49 -4.40 22.22
N THR A 13 10.72 -5.33 22.78
CA THR A 13 9.41 -5.04 23.37
C THR A 13 9.55 -4.06 24.52
N GLY A 14 10.59 -4.19 25.36
CA GLY A 14 10.88 -3.22 26.41
C GLY A 14 11.21 -1.82 25.89
N LEU A 15 11.99 -1.71 24.80
CA LEU A 15 12.26 -0.41 24.15
C LEU A 15 11.01 0.17 23.51
N TYR A 16 10.21 -0.66 22.85
CA TYR A 16 8.95 -0.27 22.24
C TYR A 16 7.94 0.20 23.29
N SER A 17 7.79 -0.50 24.42
CA SER A 17 6.94 -0.04 25.53
C SER A 17 7.32 1.34 26.06
N LYS A 18 8.61 1.71 26.02
CA LYS A 18 9.07 3.04 26.47
C LYS A 18 8.60 4.17 25.54
N SER A 19 8.42 3.93 24.24
CA SER A 19 7.99 4.97 23.29
C SER A 19 6.59 5.52 23.60
N PHE A 20 5.74 4.73 24.26
CA PHE A 20 4.39 5.12 24.69
C PHE A 20 4.38 6.08 25.89
N THR A 21 5.49 6.22 26.61
CA THR A 21 5.54 7.03 27.84
C THR A 21 5.20 8.50 27.57
N ARG A 22 5.79 9.09 26.51
CA ARG A 22 5.55 10.49 26.16
C ARG A 22 4.10 10.73 25.70
N PRO A 23 3.53 9.94 24.77
CA PRO A 23 2.11 10.01 24.44
C PRO A 23 1.17 9.91 25.65
N LEU A 24 1.43 8.95 26.55
CA LEU A 24 0.59 8.76 27.73
C LEU A 24 0.72 9.89 28.75
N ASN A 25 1.90 10.51 28.88
CA ASN A 25 2.07 11.72 29.67
C ASN A 25 1.24 12.88 29.09
N SER A 26 1.25 13.06 27.77
CA SER A 26 0.42 14.09 27.13
C SER A 26 -1.07 13.85 27.36
N ILE A 27 -1.55 12.62 27.16
CA ILE A 27 -2.96 12.26 27.41
C ILE A 27 -3.34 12.49 28.88
N SER A 28 -2.43 12.21 29.83
CA SER A 28 -2.74 12.38 31.25
C SER A 28 -3.11 13.81 31.66
N ARG A 29 -2.75 14.82 30.85
CA ARG A 29 -3.07 16.24 31.11
C ARG A 29 -4.50 16.62 30.70
N ILE A 30 -5.11 15.85 29.81
CA ILE A 30 -6.41 16.15 29.21
C ILE A 30 -7.52 15.19 29.67
N LEU A 31 -7.26 14.42 30.74
CA LEU A 31 -8.22 13.42 31.22
C LEU A 31 -9.47 14.09 31.80
N PRO A 32 -10.66 13.49 31.60
CA PRO A 32 -11.87 13.92 32.31
C PRO A 32 -11.77 13.60 33.81
N ILE A 33 -12.62 14.24 34.62
CA ILE A 33 -12.63 14.05 36.09
C ILE A 33 -12.70 12.57 36.48
N GLU A 34 -13.62 11.84 35.85
CA GLU A 34 -13.75 10.39 35.97
C GLU A 34 -13.23 9.73 34.70
N TYR A 35 -12.26 8.83 34.85
CA TYR A 35 -11.67 8.09 33.74
C TYR A 35 -11.28 6.67 34.12
N ASN A 36 -11.18 5.80 33.12
CA ASN A 36 -10.68 4.44 33.26
C ASN A 36 -9.70 4.09 32.13
N LYS A 37 -9.24 2.83 32.09
CA LYS A 37 -8.31 2.35 31.06
C LYS A 37 -8.88 2.49 29.65
N VAL A 38 -10.20 2.31 29.48
CA VAL A 38 -10.90 2.44 28.20
C VAL A 38 -10.93 3.90 27.75
N THR A 39 -11.16 4.85 28.66
CA THR A 39 -11.06 6.29 28.37
C THR A 39 -9.68 6.64 27.80
N ILE A 40 -8.62 6.17 28.44
CA ILE A 40 -7.24 6.41 27.99
C ILE A 40 -6.99 5.76 26.63
N LEU A 41 -7.50 4.54 26.41
CA LEU A 41 -7.39 3.85 25.12
C LEU A 41 -8.06 4.66 23.99
N ASN A 42 -9.25 5.20 24.22
CA ASN A 42 -9.98 5.97 23.22
C ASN A 42 -9.23 7.27 22.88
N LEU A 43 -8.77 8.01 23.90
CA LEU A 43 -7.94 9.20 23.68
C LEU A 43 -6.62 8.85 22.97
N PHE A 44 -6.03 7.69 23.27
CA PHE A 44 -4.83 7.24 22.59
C PHE A 44 -5.08 6.93 21.10
N LYS A 45 -6.20 6.26 20.78
CA LYS A 45 -6.60 5.98 19.40
C LYS A 45 -6.88 7.26 18.62
N GLU A 46 -7.57 8.22 19.24
CA GLU A 46 -7.89 9.51 18.63
C GLU A 46 -6.64 10.35 18.37
N PHE A 47 -5.80 10.54 19.38
CA PHE A 47 -4.68 11.47 19.27
C PHE A 47 -3.41 10.85 18.72
N TYR A 48 -3.19 9.55 18.88
CA TYR A 48 -2.00 8.81 18.40
C TYR A 48 -2.38 7.64 17.48
N PRO A 49 -3.14 7.89 16.38
CA PRO A 49 -3.63 6.84 15.49
C PRO A 49 -2.48 6.09 14.80
N ARG A 50 -1.36 6.76 14.52
CA ARG A 50 -0.16 6.15 13.95
C ARG A 50 0.44 5.12 14.88
N GLU A 51 0.73 5.49 16.12
CA GLU A 51 1.33 4.60 17.12
C GLU A 51 0.40 3.42 17.40
N TRP A 52 -0.92 3.65 17.38
CA TRP A 52 -1.92 2.61 17.48
C TRP A 52 -1.91 1.64 16.28
N SER A 53 -1.89 2.17 15.06
CA SER A 53 -1.80 1.37 13.82
C SER A 53 -0.50 0.55 13.77
N GLU A 54 0.63 1.14 14.18
CA GLU A 54 1.91 0.44 14.28
C GLU A 54 1.83 -0.73 15.28
N LEU A 55 1.16 -0.54 16.43
CA LEU A 55 0.95 -1.60 17.43
C LEU A 55 0.09 -2.74 16.87
N ILE A 56 -0.96 -2.44 16.11
CA ILE A 56 -1.79 -3.45 15.42
C ILE A 56 -0.93 -4.23 14.42
N SER A 57 -0.18 -3.51 13.57
CA SER A 57 0.69 -4.12 12.55
C SER A 57 1.77 -5.00 13.20
N ARG A 58 2.37 -4.54 14.31
CA ARG A 58 3.33 -5.30 15.11
C ARG A 58 2.72 -6.58 15.69
N TYR A 59 1.51 -6.50 16.24
CA TYR A 59 0.80 -7.66 16.76
C TYR A 59 0.53 -8.70 15.67
N GLN A 60 0.04 -8.28 14.50
CA GLN A 60 -0.18 -9.15 13.35
C GLN A 60 1.13 -9.83 12.90
N TYR A 61 2.21 -9.06 12.77
CA TYR A 61 3.52 -9.56 12.38
C TYR A 61 4.05 -10.69 13.29
N TYR A 62 4.04 -10.48 14.62
CA TYR A 62 4.53 -11.49 15.56
C TYR A 62 3.57 -12.68 15.70
N THR A 63 2.27 -12.45 15.57
CA THR A 63 1.26 -13.52 15.55
C THR A 63 1.45 -14.41 14.33
N ASP A 64 1.65 -13.83 13.15
CA ASP A 64 1.89 -14.58 11.93
C ASP A 64 3.21 -15.36 12.00
N LYS A 65 4.24 -14.82 12.67
CA LYS A 65 5.47 -15.56 12.96
C LYS A 65 5.21 -16.77 13.84
N ASP A 66 4.45 -16.63 14.92
CA ASP A 66 4.11 -17.76 15.79
C ASP A 66 3.27 -18.81 15.04
N LYS A 67 2.27 -18.40 14.25
CA LYS A 67 1.50 -19.29 13.38
C LYS A 67 2.39 -20.05 12.40
N ASN A 68 3.36 -19.37 11.77
CA ASN A 68 4.32 -20.02 10.88
C ASN A 68 5.22 -21.01 11.61
N LEU A 69 5.55 -20.78 12.89
CA LEU A 69 6.30 -21.76 13.68
C LEU A 69 5.46 -22.99 13.98
N GLN A 70 4.22 -22.80 14.43
CA GLN A 70 3.28 -23.88 14.72
C GLN A 70 3.02 -24.76 13.49
N LYS A 71 2.78 -24.14 12.32
CA LYS A 71 2.63 -24.85 11.03
C LYS A 71 3.82 -25.73 10.67
N ASN A 72 5.02 -25.40 11.17
CA ASN A 72 6.24 -26.17 10.96
C ASN A 72 6.60 -27.05 12.17
N GLY A 73 5.63 -27.42 13.01
CA GLY A 73 5.82 -28.29 14.18
C GLY A 73 6.62 -27.66 15.33
N LYS A 74 6.80 -26.34 15.34
CA LYS A 74 7.60 -25.62 16.36
C LYS A 74 6.70 -24.88 17.35
N LYS A 75 7.09 -24.88 18.62
CA LYS A 75 6.41 -24.08 19.66
C LYS A 75 6.46 -22.59 19.33
N SER A 76 5.36 -21.89 19.64
CA SER A 76 5.28 -20.44 19.63
C SER A 76 6.35 -19.82 20.51
N ARG A 77 6.82 -18.64 20.13
CA ARG A 77 7.93 -17.95 20.80
C ARG A 77 7.53 -16.58 21.27
N PHE A 78 6.85 -15.80 20.44
CA PHE A 78 6.70 -14.37 20.70
C PHE A 78 5.58 -14.12 21.70
N HIS A 79 4.42 -14.75 21.51
CA HIS A 79 3.23 -14.55 22.33
C HIS A 79 2.95 -13.06 22.51
N HIS A 80 2.89 -12.31 21.39
CA HIS A 80 2.62 -10.90 21.45
C HIS A 80 1.21 -10.67 21.99
N LYS A 81 1.09 -9.80 22.99
CA LYS A 81 -0.21 -9.43 23.57
C LYS A 81 -1.06 -8.73 22.51
N LYS A 82 -2.38 -8.86 22.61
CA LYS A 82 -3.31 -8.04 21.82
C LYS A 82 -3.01 -6.55 22.06
N PRO A 83 -3.27 -5.65 21.09
CA PRO A 83 -2.96 -4.23 21.23
C PRO A 83 -3.50 -3.59 22.52
N GLU A 84 -4.74 -3.91 22.91
CA GLU A 84 -5.38 -3.42 24.13
C GLU A 84 -4.65 -3.93 25.39
N ASP A 85 -4.42 -5.24 25.47
CA ASP A 85 -3.72 -5.86 26.60
C ASP A 85 -2.27 -5.39 26.71
N PHE A 86 -1.64 -5.10 25.59
CA PHE A 86 -0.31 -4.51 25.54
C PHE A 86 -0.32 -3.11 26.16
N LEU A 87 -1.23 -2.24 25.72
CA LEU A 87 -1.37 -0.88 26.23
C LEU A 87 -1.70 -0.90 27.73
N PHE A 88 -2.70 -1.69 28.15
CA PHE A 88 -3.11 -1.81 29.56
C PHE A 88 -2.01 -2.41 30.45
N GLY A 89 -1.12 -3.20 29.86
CA GLY A 89 0.05 -3.77 30.54
C GLY A 89 1.17 -2.76 30.82
N LEU A 90 1.16 -1.58 30.18
CA LEU A 90 2.22 -0.58 30.34
C LEU A 90 2.27 -0.02 31.76
N ALA A 91 3.49 0.13 32.29
CA ALA A 91 3.71 0.68 33.64
C ALA A 91 3.06 2.06 33.82
N LYS A 92 3.08 2.89 32.77
CA LYS A 92 2.48 4.22 32.82
C LYS A 92 0.95 4.19 32.92
N ILE A 93 0.28 3.27 32.23
CA ILE A 93 -1.19 3.09 32.38
C ILE A 93 -1.52 2.62 33.79
N LYS A 94 -0.77 1.65 34.32
CA LYS A 94 -0.94 1.19 35.71
C LYS A 94 -0.77 2.32 36.72
N GLN A 95 0.22 3.17 36.50
CA GLN A 95 0.44 4.37 37.31
C GLN A 95 -0.75 5.32 37.22
N ILE A 96 -1.11 5.80 36.01
CA ILE A 96 -2.21 6.76 35.79
C ILE A 96 -3.53 6.25 36.38
N THR A 97 -3.80 4.95 36.29
CA THR A 97 -5.05 4.36 36.79
C THR A 97 -5.02 3.95 38.26
N SER A 98 -3.92 4.19 38.98
CA SER A 98 -3.82 3.91 40.41
C SER A 98 -4.77 4.79 41.23
N TYR A 99 -5.30 4.23 42.31
CA TYR A 99 -6.24 4.93 43.19
C TYR A 99 -5.68 6.29 43.66
N ARG A 100 -4.43 6.34 44.12
CA ARG A 100 -3.76 7.55 44.60
C ARG A 100 -3.70 8.67 43.54
N LEU A 101 -3.35 8.34 42.29
CA LEU A 101 -3.29 9.37 41.23
C LEU A 101 -4.67 9.80 40.75
N LYS A 102 -5.67 8.90 40.74
CA LYS A 102 -7.05 9.26 40.44
C LYS A 102 -7.64 10.21 41.49
N GLU A 103 -7.45 9.90 42.76
CA GLU A 103 -7.83 10.77 43.89
C GLU A 103 -7.21 12.16 43.76
N SER A 104 -5.88 12.21 43.57
CA SER A 104 -5.17 13.48 43.40
C SER A 104 -5.64 14.26 42.17
N HIS A 105 -5.89 13.57 41.06
CA HIS A 105 -6.44 14.18 39.85
C HIS A 105 -7.82 14.79 40.12
N ARG A 106 -8.71 14.05 40.79
CA ARG A 106 -10.06 14.50 41.12
C ARG A 106 -10.04 15.74 42.03
N LYS A 107 -9.17 15.77 43.04
CA LYS A 107 -9.02 16.91 43.96
C LYS A 107 -8.51 18.19 43.26
N ASN A 108 -7.59 18.03 42.31
CA ASN A 108 -6.96 19.15 41.60
C ASN A 108 -7.65 19.46 40.26
N PHE A 109 -8.80 18.84 39.97
CA PHE A 109 -9.44 18.97 38.66
C PHE A 109 -10.09 20.34 38.48
N ASN A 110 -9.74 21.02 37.40
CA ASN A 110 -10.40 22.25 36.97
C ASN A 110 -10.98 22.05 35.57
N LYS A 111 -12.31 22.17 35.43
CA LYS A 111 -13.02 21.93 34.17
C LYS A 111 -12.57 22.89 33.06
N SER A 112 -12.50 24.18 33.35
CA SER A 112 -12.14 25.21 32.37
C SER A 112 -10.70 25.07 31.91
N ALA A 113 -9.77 24.81 32.83
CA ALA A 113 -8.37 24.57 32.50
C ALA A 113 -8.19 23.30 31.65
N ARG A 114 -8.90 22.21 31.98
CA ARG A 114 -8.89 20.98 31.18
C ARG A 114 -9.42 21.22 29.78
N GLU A 115 -10.53 21.95 29.65
CA GLU A 115 -11.16 22.21 28.35
C GLU A 115 -10.23 23.02 27.44
N TYR A 116 -9.55 24.03 27.99
CA TYR A 116 -8.53 24.79 27.28
C TYR A 116 -7.37 23.89 26.81
N GLU A 117 -6.79 23.09 27.71
CA GLU A 117 -5.69 22.16 27.37
C GLU A 117 -6.12 21.09 26.36
N TYR A 118 -7.35 20.59 26.47
CA TYR A 118 -7.93 19.62 25.53
C TYR A 118 -8.01 20.20 24.12
N ASN A 119 -8.60 21.39 23.97
CA ASN A 119 -8.77 22.03 22.67
C ASN A 119 -7.42 22.40 22.04
N LYS A 120 -6.49 22.94 22.84
CA LYS A 120 -5.11 23.19 22.40
C LYS A 120 -4.43 21.90 21.92
N PHE A 121 -4.50 20.84 22.72
CA PHE A 121 -3.90 19.56 22.37
C PHE A 121 -4.52 18.93 21.13
N LYS A 122 -5.85 19.08 20.96
CA LYS A 122 -6.59 18.60 19.79
C LYS A 122 -6.09 19.24 18.51
N GLU A 123 -5.95 20.56 18.47
CA GLU A 123 -5.42 21.27 17.28
C GLU A 123 -3.96 20.87 16.98
N GLU A 124 -3.11 20.81 18.01
CA GLU A 124 -1.71 20.39 17.82
C GLU A 124 -1.58 18.96 17.26
N ARG A 125 -2.46 18.05 17.71
CA ARG A 125 -2.48 16.66 17.25
C ARG A 125 -3.11 16.52 15.88
N LYS A 126 -4.15 17.29 15.56
CA LYS A 126 -4.77 17.33 14.24
C LYS A 126 -3.73 17.64 13.17
N ILE A 127 -2.97 18.73 13.33
CA ILE A 127 -1.90 19.12 12.39
C ILE A 127 -0.86 18.00 12.19
N LYS A 128 -0.39 17.37 13.28
CA LYS A 128 0.60 16.27 13.22
C LYS A 128 0.03 15.03 12.54
N ASN A 129 -1.21 14.68 12.84
CA ASN A 129 -1.89 13.53 12.27
C ASN A 129 -2.15 13.73 10.77
N ASP A 130 -2.64 14.92 10.38
CA ASP A 130 -2.89 15.27 8.98
C ASP A 130 -1.59 15.24 8.16
N THR A 131 -0.49 15.77 8.71
CA THR A 131 0.83 15.74 8.05
C THR A 131 1.29 14.31 7.80
N TYR A 132 1.14 13.43 8.79
CA TYR A 132 1.49 12.03 8.65
C TYR A 132 0.56 11.28 7.69
N HIS A 133 -0.74 11.56 7.75
CA HIS A 133 -1.73 10.95 6.87
C HIS A 133 -1.47 11.32 5.42
N LYS A 134 -1.30 12.62 5.11
CA LYS A 134 -0.90 13.10 3.78
C LYS A 134 0.37 12.42 3.28
N LYS A 135 1.41 12.33 4.12
CA LYS A 135 2.66 11.63 3.73
C LYS A 135 2.45 10.15 3.43
N THR A 136 1.58 9.48 4.18
CA THR A 136 1.28 8.06 3.99
C THR A 136 0.43 7.84 2.73
N LEU A 137 -0.52 8.73 2.45
CA LEU A 137 -1.28 8.74 1.20
C LEU A 137 -0.36 8.96 0.00
N GLU A 138 0.51 9.97 0.04
CA GLU A 138 1.50 10.24 -1.02
C GLU A 138 2.42 9.04 -1.28
N ASN A 139 2.94 8.41 -0.22
CA ASN A 139 3.81 7.22 -0.36
C ASN A 139 3.09 6.03 -1.02
N ASN A 140 1.77 5.93 -0.86
CA ASN A 140 0.96 4.84 -1.37
C ASN A 140 0.10 5.23 -2.60
N LYS A 141 0.20 6.47 -3.09
CA LYS A 141 -0.64 7.05 -4.16
C LYS A 141 -0.69 6.16 -5.41
N LEU A 142 0.48 5.63 -5.79
CA LEU A 142 0.63 4.79 -6.98
C LEU A 142 0.36 3.29 -6.74
N ALA A 143 0.27 2.86 -5.48
CA ALA A 143 0.05 1.46 -5.16
C ALA A 143 -1.40 1.06 -5.46
N GLN A 144 -1.62 -0.21 -5.80
CA GLN A 144 -2.96 -0.80 -5.94
C GLN A 144 -3.36 -1.51 -4.65
N ASN A 145 -4.55 -1.20 -4.13
CA ASN A 145 -5.06 -1.75 -2.86
C ASN A 145 -5.85 -3.05 -3.05
N LEU A 146 -5.30 -3.98 -3.82
CA LEU A 146 -5.88 -5.30 -4.09
C LEU A 146 -4.81 -6.38 -4.23
N GLU A 147 -5.25 -7.63 -4.26
CA GLU A 147 -4.39 -8.78 -4.50
C GLU A 147 -4.50 -9.21 -5.97
N PRO A 148 -3.45 -9.02 -6.79
CA PRO A 148 -3.51 -9.41 -8.19
C PRO A 148 -3.37 -10.93 -8.33
N ILE A 149 -4.03 -11.50 -9.34
CA ILE A 149 -4.08 -12.95 -9.59
C ILE A 149 -2.67 -13.57 -9.71
N TYR A 150 -1.74 -12.84 -10.32
CA TYR A 150 -0.37 -13.31 -10.59
C TYR A 150 0.61 -13.13 -9.41
N ILE A 151 0.17 -12.62 -8.24
CA ILE A 151 1.10 -12.36 -7.12
C ILE A 151 1.80 -13.63 -6.61
N ASP A 152 1.09 -14.75 -6.57
CA ASP A 152 1.65 -16.03 -6.13
C ASP A 152 2.68 -16.55 -7.13
N LEU A 153 2.44 -16.32 -8.43
CA LEU A 153 3.41 -16.63 -9.47
C LEU A 153 4.71 -15.85 -9.24
N PHE A 154 4.65 -14.55 -8.96
CA PHE A 154 5.86 -13.74 -8.71
C PHE A 154 6.62 -14.23 -7.47
N ILE A 155 5.90 -14.52 -6.39
CA ILE A 155 6.49 -15.09 -5.17
C ILE A 155 7.17 -16.44 -5.46
N SER A 156 6.54 -17.29 -6.27
CA SER A 156 7.12 -18.60 -6.64
C SER A 156 8.38 -18.46 -7.49
N GLN A 157 8.37 -17.54 -8.48
CA GLN A 157 9.51 -17.28 -9.35
C GLN A 157 10.70 -16.77 -8.55
N TYR A 158 10.49 -15.94 -7.53
CA TYR A 158 11.56 -15.42 -6.67
C TYR A 158 12.39 -16.52 -5.99
N HIS A 159 11.74 -17.65 -5.68
CA HIS A 159 12.33 -18.75 -4.91
C HIS A 159 12.99 -19.83 -5.78
N ARG A 160 12.99 -19.68 -7.11
CA ARG A 160 13.70 -20.60 -7.99
C ARG A 160 15.22 -20.53 -7.77
N ARG A 161 15.93 -21.59 -8.18
CA ARG A 161 17.38 -21.74 -7.94
C ARG A 161 18.23 -20.89 -8.88
N ASP A 162 17.71 -20.61 -10.08
CA ASP A 162 18.36 -19.97 -11.22
C ASP A 162 18.14 -18.45 -11.29
N VAL A 163 17.49 -17.86 -10.29
CA VAL A 163 17.09 -16.44 -10.30
C VAL A 163 18.30 -15.53 -10.07
N THR A 164 18.51 -14.58 -10.99
CA THR A 164 19.56 -13.57 -10.87
C THR A 164 19.19 -12.49 -9.85
N ILE A 165 20.15 -11.62 -9.48
CA ILE A 165 19.84 -10.47 -8.63
C ILE A 165 18.93 -9.46 -9.34
N GLN A 166 19.11 -9.29 -10.66
CA GLN A 166 18.25 -8.41 -11.46
C GLN A 166 16.80 -8.90 -11.43
N ASP A 167 16.56 -10.21 -11.63
CA ASP A 167 15.21 -10.80 -11.57
C ASP A 167 14.58 -10.64 -10.17
N LYS A 168 15.38 -10.81 -9.11
CA LYS A 168 14.90 -10.58 -7.74
C LYS A 168 14.48 -9.14 -7.50
N LEU A 169 15.24 -8.18 -8.02
CA LEU A 169 14.90 -6.77 -7.92
C LEU A 169 13.65 -6.45 -8.73
N GLU A 170 13.52 -7.03 -9.92
CA GLU A 170 12.32 -6.89 -10.74
C GLU A 170 11.09 -7.40 -10.00
N ILE A 171 11.12 -8.64 -9.49
CA ILE A 171 10.01 -9.21 -8.74
C ILE A 171 9.65 -8.34 -7.53
N VAL A 172 10.63 -7.83 -6.80
CA VAL A 172 10.37 -6.95 -5.64
C VAL A 172 9.79 -5.60 -6.09
N ASN A 173 10.24 -5.05 -7.21
CA ASN A 173 9.71 -3.83 -7.81
C ASN A 173 8.29 -4.00 -8.33
N GLU A 174 7.90 -5.19 -8.76
CA GLU A 174 6.52 -5.48 -9.12
C GLU A 174 5.63 -5.73 -7.90
N VAL A 175 6.10 -6.55 -6.94
CA VAL A 175 5.31 -6.88 -5.74
C VAL A 175 5.05 -5.65 -4.87
N LYS A 176 5.97 -4.68 -4.81
CA LYS A 176 5.79 -3.42 -4.06
C LYS A 176 4.69 -2.53 -4.62
N LYS A 177 4.23 -2.75 -5.86
CA LYS A 177 3.12 -1.96 -6.47
C LYS A 177 1.77 -2.33 -5.87
N PHE A 178 1.67 -3.42 -5.12
CA PHE A 178 0.43 -3.90 -4.53
C PHE A 178 0.46 -3.82 -3.00
N ASN A 179 -0.54 -3.18 -2.43
CA ASN A 179 -0.76 -3.12 -1.00
C ASN A 179 -1.78 -4.19 -0.59
N CYS A 180 -1.33 -5.43 -0.46
CA CYS A 180 -2.15 -6.56 -0.05
C CYS A 180 -1.44 -7.41 0.99
N LYS A 181 -2.19 -8.30 1.64
CA LYS A 181 -1.64 -9.14 2.72
C LYS A 181 -0.50 -10.04 2.22
N LYS A 182 -0.59 -10.56 1.00
CA LYS A 182 0.45 -11.42 0.41
C LYS A 182 1.73 -10.64 0.10
N SER A 183 1.63 -9.46 -0.52
CA SER A 183 2.80 -8.63 -0.82
C SER A 183 3.52 -8.20 0.46
N ILE A 184 2.78 -7.70 1.45
CA ILE A 184 3.32 -7.30 2.76
C ILE A 184 4.04 -8.48 3.42
N ARG A 185 3.40 -9.65 3.47
CA ARG A 185 3.99 -10.84 4.09
C ARG A 185 5.24 -11.32 3.36
N PHE A 186 5.25 -11.25 2.03
CA PHE A 186 6.41 -11.61 1.22
C PHE A 186 7.57 -10.66 1.51
N LEU A 187 7.36 -9.34 1.45
CA LEU A 187 8.40 -8.35 1.72
C LEU A 187 8.91 -8.43 3.18
N GLN A 188 8.04 -8.72 4.14
CA GLN A 188 8.44 -8.96 5.53
C GLN A 188 9.36 -10.17 5.66
N LYS A 189 9.06 -11.27 4.95
CA LYS A 189 9.94 -12.45 4.88
C LYS A 189 11.27 -12.09 4.22
N LEU A 190 11.27 -11.33 3.13
CA LEU A 190 12.51 -10.88 2.50
C LEU A 190 13.37 -10.07 3.47
N ASN A 191 12.78 -9.09 4.17
CA ASN A 191 13.48 -8.33 5.20
C ASN A 191 14.03 -9.23 6.33
N ASP A 192 13.29 -10.28 6.71
CA ASP A 192 13.70 -11.22 7.75
C ASP A 192 14.80 -12.20 7.31
N SER A 193 14.79 -12.70 6.08
CA SER A 193 15.62 -13.86 5.67
C SER A 193 16.56 -13.62 4.50
N GLU A 194 16.31 -12.64 3.63
CA GLU A 194 17.13 -12.41 2.43
C GLU A 194 18.57 -12.07 2.82
N ARG A 195 19.54 -12.66 2.14
CA ARG A 195 20.98 -12.50 2.41
C ARG A 195 21.59 -11.37 1.61
N ASN A 196 21.09 -11.11 0.40
CA ASN A 196 21.46 -9.93 -0.36
C ASN A 196 20.98 -8.66 0.38
N ASN A 197 21.90 -7.73 0.63
CA ASN A 197 21.59 -6.53 1.41
C ASN A 197 20.75 -5.50 0.64
N GLN A 198 20.88 -5.42 -0.68
CA GLN A 198 20.11 -4.50 -1.51
C GLN A 198 18.63 -4.88 -1.50
N VAL A 199 18.33 -6.15 -1.81
CA VAL A 199 16.94 -6.64 -1.83
C VAL A 199 16.28 -6.52 -0.45
N ARG A 200 17.02 -6.84 0.62
CA ARG A 200 16.52 -6.69 1.99
C ARG A 200 16.18 -5.24 2.33
N ARG A 201 17.05 -4.28 1.95
CA ARG A 201 16.84 -2.86 2.19
C ARG A 201 15.66 -2.33 1.39
N LEU A 202 15.54 -2.72 0.12
CA LEU A 202 14.41 -2.36 -0.74
C LEU A 202 13.07 -2.77 -0.10
N ALA A 203 12.98 -4.01 0.38
CA ALA A 203 11.80 -4.50 1.09
C ALA A 203 11.54 -3.73 2.40
N PHE A 204 12.58 -3.44 3.19
CA PHE A 204 12.46 -2.66 4.42
C PHE A 204 11.95 -1.23 4.18
N GLU A 205 12.56 -0.52 3.23
CA GLU A 205 12.24 0.87 2.90
C GLU A 205 10.80 1.00 2.40
N HIS A 206 10.36 0.08 1.53
CA HIS A 206 8.98 0.06 1.07
C HIS A 206 8.00 -0.18 2.22
N LEU A 207 8.19 -1.23 3.03
CA LEU A 207 7.32 -1.52 4.18
C LEU A 207 7.23 -0.34 5.17
N GLN A 208 8.36 0.34 5.40
CA GLN A 208 8.39 1.51 6.27
C GLN A 208 7.61 2.69 5.67
N LYS A 209 7.78 2.97 4.37
CA LYS A 209 7.07 4.05 3.66
C LYS A 209 5.56 3.80 3.61
N SER A 210 5.15 2.54 3.44
CA SER A 210 3.74 2.13 3.41
C SER A 210 3.08 2.09 4.79
N GLY A 211 3.80 2.43 5.87
CA GLY A 211 3.25 2.48 7.23
C GLY A 211 3.12 1.12 7.91
N VAL A 212 3.71 0.07 7.35
CA VAL A 212 3.71 -1.27 7.94
C VAL A 212 4.81 -1.39 8.98
N TYR A 213 4.52 -2.03 10.11
CA TYR A 213 5.55 -2.33 11.10
C TYR A 213 6.64 -3.22 10.50
N VAL A 214 7.87 -2.71 10.50
CA VAL A 214 9.03 -3.42 9.99
C VAL A 214 10.29 -3.03 10.79
N LYS A 215 11.25 -3.94 10.81
CA LYS A 215 12.56 -3.71 11.43
C LYS A 215 13.67 -4.17 10.51
N LEU A 216 14.62 -3.29 10.23
CA LEU A 216 15.79 -3.67 9.45
C LEU A 216 16.65 -4.68 10.22
N ARG A 217 16.88 -5.84 9.61
CA ARG A 217 17.77 -6.87 10.16
C ARG A 217 19.22 -6.44 9.98
N LYS A 218 20.05 -6.66 11.02
CA LYS A 218 21.50 -6.47 10.94
C LYS A 218 22.11 -7.30 9.80
N ASN A 219 23.16 -6.77 9.18
CA ASN A 219 23.91 -7.46 8.14
C ASN A 219 24.41 -8.83 8.60
N PHE A 220 24.57 -9.73 7.65
CA PHE A 220 25.07 -11.08 7.91
C PHE A 220 26.55 -11.03 8.33
N LYS A 221 26.87 -11.68 9.47
CA LYS A 221 28.20 -11.67 10.10
C LYS A 221 29.05 -12.93 9.82
N GLY A 222 28.61 -13.83 8.95
CA GLY A 222 29.34 -15.07 8.61
C GLY A 222 29.98 -15.02 7.22
N LYS A 223 30.53 -16.15 6.75
CA LYS A 223 31.11 -16.27 5.40
C LYS A 223 30.09 -15.89 4.32
N GLN A 224 30.35 -14.79 3.63
CA GLN A 224 29.46 -14.25 2.60
C GLN A 224 29.69 -14.97 1.28
N LYS A 225 28.59 -15.26 0.58
CA LYS A 225 28.63 -15.79 -0.79
C LYS A 225 28.61 -14.63 -1.79
N LYS A 226 29.06 -14.85 -3.02
CA LYS A 226 29.08 -13.83 -4.10
C LYS A 226 27.75 -13.06 -4.21
N TYR A 227 26.63 -13.79 -4.30
CA TYR A 227 25.29 -13.20 -4.40
C TYR A 227 24.85 -12.34 -3.19
N HIS A 228 25.51 -12.45 -2.03
CA HIS A 228 25.20 -11.58 -0.87
C HIS A 228 25.65 -10.14 -1.11
N LEU A 229 26.67 -9.97 -1.95
CA LEU A 229 27.37 -8.72 -2.23
C LEU A 229 27.02 -8.13 -3.59
N GLU A 230 26.56 -8.96 -4.53
CA GLU A 230 26.07 -8.51 -5.84
C GLU A 230 25.03 -7.40 -5.70
N ARG A 231 25.15 -6.40 -6.57
CA ARG A 231 24.26 -5.26 -6.65
C ARG A 231 23.98 -4.97 -8.10
N ASP A 232 22.79 -4.47 -8.37
CA ASP A 232 22.37 -4.06 -9.69
C ASP A 232 21.65 -2.70 -9.58
N LYS A 233 21.88 -1.78 -10.53
CA LYS A 233 21.20 -0.48 -10.53
C LYS A 233 19.75 -0.58 -11.04
N PHE A 234 19.39 -1.71 -11.62
CA PHE A 234 18.12 -1.99 -12.27
C PHE A 234 17.77 -0.93 -13.32
N ILE A 235 18.71 -0.69 -14.24
CA ILE A 235 18.51 0.20 -15.38
C ILE A 235 17.88 -0.65 -16.48
N VAL A 236 16.64 -0.33 -16.83
CA VAL A 236 15.83 -1.07 -17.82
C VAL A 236 15.16 -0.10 -18.78
N THR A 237 14.90 -0.55 -20.01
CA THR A 237 14.32 0.25 -21.09
C THR A 237 13.01 -0.36 -21.62
N PRO A 238 12.21 0.38 -22.40
CA PRO A 238 11.02 -0.18 -23.06
C PRO A 238 11.33 -1.39 -23.95
N SER A 239 12.48 -1.41 -24.63
CA SER A 239 12.91 -2.57 -25.43
C SER A 239 13.15 -3.80 -24.55
N ASP A 240 13.71 -3.63 -23.36
CA ASP A 240 13.91 -4.74 -22.43
C ASP A 240 12.59 -5.26 -21.84
N LEU A 241 11.57 -4.40 -21.72
CA LEU A 241 10.23 -4.83 -21.34
C LEU A 241 9.58 -5.64 -22.47
N MET A 242 9.69 -5.18 -23.71
CA MET A 242 9.17 -5.91 -24.86
C MET A 242 9.79 -7.31 -24.96
N LYS A 243 11.12 -7.42 -24.86
CA LYS A 243 11.82 -8.72 -24.82
C LYS A 243 11.30 -9.62 -23.70
N ARG A 244 10.94 -9.08 -22.54
CA ARG A 244 10.36 -9.82 -21.42
C ARG A 244 8.93 -10.28 -21.69
N LEU A 245 8.13 -9.45 -22.36
CA LEU A 245 6.78 -9.82 -22.79
C LEU A 245 6.83 -10.99 -23.76
N ASP A 246 7.79 -10.98 -24.69
CA ASP A 246 8.00 -12.07 -25.65
C ASP A 246 8.55 -13.36 -25.00
N SER A 247 9.36 -13.22 -23.94
CA SER A 247 10.12 -14.34 -23.36
C SER A 247 9.48 -15.00 -22.14
N ASN A 248 8.20 -15.37 -22.19
CA ASN A 248 7.50 -16.15 -21.13
C ASN A 248 7.84 -15.74 -19.66
N SER A 249 8.21 -14.48 -19.44
CA SER A 249 8.78 -13.98 -18.20
C SER A 249 7.66 -13.59 -17.23
N ILE A 250 8.01 -13.13 -16.03
CA ILE A 250 7.01 -12.58 -15.10
C ILE A 250 6.19 -11.43 -15.72
N GLN A 251 6.76 -10.65 -16.64
CA GLN A 251 6.04 -9.54 -17.31
C GLN A 251 4.96 -10.05 -18.26
N SER A 252 5.22 -11.17 -18.94
CA SER A 252 4.26 -11.82 -19.85
C SER A 252 3.08 -12.46 -19.09
N LYS A 253 3.27 -12.78 -17.80
CA LYS A 253 2.26 -13.40 -16.92
C LYS A 253 1.37 -12.40 -16.19
N LYS A 254 1.61 -11.10 -16.38
CA LYS A 254 0.72 -10.05 -15.86
C LYS A 254 -0.60 -10.09 -16.62
N SER A 255 -1.68 -9.85 -15.90
CA SER A 255 -3.03 -9.74 -16.43
C SER A 255 -3.79 -8.69 -15.63
N TYR A 256 -4.57 -7.87 -16.29
CA TYR A 256 -5.34 -6.81 -15.64
C TYR A 256 -6.82 -6.97 -15.97
N ASP A 257 -7.68 -6.48 -15.10
CA ASP A 257 -9.11 -6.44 -15.42
C ASP A 257 -9.37 -5.27 -16.36
N ILE A 258 -8.77 -4.11 -16.08
CA ILE A 258 -9.06 -2.87 -16.80
C ILE A 258 -7.77 -2.17 -17.24
N PHE A 259 -7.70 -1.79 -18.50
CA PHE A 259 -6.76 -0.79 -19.01
C PHE A 259 -7.45 0.59 -18.98
N ILE A 260 -6.86 1.59 -18.34
CA ILE A 260 -7.39 2.96 -18.40
C ILE A 260 -6.64 3.73 -19.48
N SER A 261 -7.36 4.22 -20.48
CA SER A 261 -6.88 5.18 -21.47
C SER A 261 -7.39 6.57 -21.09
N HIS A 262 -6.48 7.52 -20.89
CA HIS A 262 -6.80 8.87 -20.40
C HIS A 262 -5.84 9.91 -20.97
N SER A 263 -6.26 11.18 -20.95
CA SER A 263 -5.35 12.28 -21.27
C SER A 263 -4.32 12.48 -20.17
N PHE A 264 -3.11 12.86 -20.54
CA PHE A 264 -2.03 13.20 -19.61
C PHE A 264 -2.46 14.24 -18.56
N HIS A 265 -3.32 15.19 -18.94
CA HIS A 265 -3.81 16.25 -18.06
C HIS A 265 -4.82 15.75 -17.01
N ASP A 266 -5.32 14.53 -17.15
CA ASP A 266 -6.32 13.94 -16.25
C ASP A 266 -5.74 12.88 -15.30
N ASN A 267 -4.42 12.93 -15.02
CA ASN A 267 -3.76 11.94 -14.16
C ASN A 267 -4.40 11.78 -12.77
N ASP A 268 -4.84 12.86 -12.13
CA ASP A 268 -5.47 12.77 -10.81
C ASP A 268 -6.86 12.11 -10.89
N LYS A 269 -7.63 12.36 -11.97
CA LYS A 269 -8.90 11.65 -12.24
C LYS A 269 -8.64 10.17 -12.51
N ALA A 270 -7.64 9.83 -13.32
CA ALA A 270 -7.26 8.45 -13.59
C ALA A 270 -6.83 7.69 -12.31
N LEU A 271 -6.14 8.36 -11.39
CA LEU A 271 -5.81 7.78 -10.08
C LEU A 271 -7.04 7.59 -9.20
N SER A 272 -7.95 8.56 -9.15
CA SER A 272 -9.20 8.44 -8.40
C SER A 272 -10.03 7.26 -8.93
N LEU A 273 -10.10 7.09 -10.26
CA LEU A 273 -10.73 5.94 -10.90
C LEU A 273 -10.03 4.62 -10.56
N LYS A 274 -8.69 4.57 -10.57
CA LYS A 274 -7.92 3.40 -10.12
C LYS A 274 -8.30 3.01 -8.70
N ASP A 275 -8.33 3.97 -7.77
CA ASP A 275 -8.64 3.70 -6.36
C ASP A 275 -10.08 3.24 -6.17
N PHE A 276 -10.99 3.79 -6.96
CA PHE A 276 -12.37 3.33 -7.04
C PHE A 276 -12.46 1.86 -7.50
N LEU A 277 -11.84 1.50 -8.64
CA LEU A 277 -11.85 0.14 -9.18
C LEU A 277 -11.17 -0.87 -8.24
N ASN A 278 -10.10 -0.45 -7.55
CA ASN A 278 -9.44 -1.27 -6.53
C ASN A 278 -10.37 -1.63 -5.36
N LYS A 279 -11.25 -0.70 -4.93
CA LYS A 279 -12.25 -0.98 -3.89
C LYS A 279 -13.18 -2.12 -4.32
N GLN A 280 -13.48 -2.21 -5.62
CA GLN A 280 -14.25 -3.29 -6.25
C GLN A 280 -13.44 -4.55 -6.59
N LYS A 281 -12.17 -4.63 -6.15
CA LYS A 281 -11.24 -5.74 -6.40
C LYS A 281 -10.84 -5.93 -7.87
N LEU A 282 -10.98 -4.90 -8.69
CA LEU A 282 -10.58 -4.90 -10.09
C LEU A 282 -9.18 -4.33 -10.26
N SER A 283 -8.30 -5.10 -10.88
CA SER A 283 -6.91 -4.71 -11.18
C SER A 283 -6.82 -3.80 -12.39
N VAL A 284 -6.02 -2.75 -12.25
CA VAL A 284 -5.96 -1.66 -13.22
C VAL A 284 -4.55 -1.55 -13.80
N TYR A 285 -4.47 -1.35 -15.11
CA TYR A 285 -3.27 -0.91 -15.78
C TYR A 285 -3.32 0.59 -16.08
N LEU A 286 -2.25 1.27 -15.68
CA LEU A 286 -1.93 2.66 -16.01
C LEU A 286 -0.43 2.70 -16.29
N ASP A 287 -0.03 3.10 -17.48
CA ASP A 287 1.36 3.09 -17.99
C ASP A 287 2.37 3.67 -16.98
N TRP A 288 2.13 4.88 -16.47
CA TRP A 288 3.05 5.62 -15.61
C TRP A 288 3.05 5.16 -14.15
N THR A 289 2.17 4.22 -13.77
CA THR A 289 2.17 3.58 -12.44
C THR A 289 2.61 2.13 -12.50
N SER A 290 2.17 1.40 -13.52
CA SER A 290 2.28 -0.06 -13.64
C SER A 290 3.61 -0.47 -14.24
N ASP A 291 4.16 0.29 -15.19
CA ASP A 291 5.44 0.00 -15.84
C ASP A 291 6.45 1.15 -15.72
N ASN A 292 6.31 1.99 -14.68
CA ASN A 292 7.14 3.17 -14.42
C ASN A 292 8.67 2.93 -14.36
N ASP A 293 9.10 1.71 -14.02
CA ASP A 293 10.51 1.35 -14.03
C ASP A 293 11.08 1.33 -15.47
N PHE A 294 10.25 0.91 -16.45
CA PHE A 294 10.58 0.72 -17.87
C PHE A 294 10.13 1.88 -18.77
N LEU A 295 8.92 2.38 -18.57
CA LEU A 295 8.29 3.45 -19.36
C LEU A 295 8.56 4.81 -18.73
N ARG A 296 9.83 5.22 -18.75
CA ARG A 296 10.24 6.56 -18.30
C ARG A 296 10.01 7.57 -19.42
N ARG A 297 9.52 8.76 -19.07
CA ARG A 297 9.19 9.82 -20.04
C ARG A 297 10.41 10.25 -20.87
N GLU A 298 11.61 10.11 -20.32
CA GLU A 298 12.86 10.45 -20.98
C GLU A 298 13.28 9.42 -22.05
N ILE A 299 12.61 8.26 -22.13
CA ILE A 299 13.01 7.10 -22.97
C ILE A 299 11.84 6.60 -23.82
N VAL A 300 10.93 7.49 -24.22
CA VAL A 300 9.82 7.14 -25.12
C VAL A 300 10.37 6.70 -26.48
N SER A 301 9.85 5.58 -26.98
CA SER A 301 10.28 4.96 -28.24
C SER A 301 9.15 4.17 -28.89
N GLU A 302 9.35 3.67 -30.10
CA GLU A 302 8.40 2.75 -30.76
C GLU A 302 8.07 1.52 -29.90
N TYR A 303 9.03 1.04 -29.09
CA TYR A 303 8.78 -0.04 -28.13
C TYR A 303 7.75 0.33 -27.06
N THR A 304 7.57 1.62 -26.75
CA THR A 304 6.52 2.07 -25.82
C THR A 304 5.13 1.78 -26.40
N LYS A 305 4.92 2.06 -27.69
CA LYS A 305 3.67 1.73 -28.39
C LYS A 305 3.41 0.22 -28.38
N LEU A 306 4.43 -0.58 -28.70
CA LEU A 306 4.32 -2.05 -28.70
C LEU A 306 3.99 -2.60 -27.31
N VAL A 307 4.62 -2.09 -26.25
CA VAL A 307 4.31 -2.48 -24.87
C VAL A 307 2.86 -2.14 -24.53
N LEU A 308 2.38 -0.94 -24.87
CA LEU A 308 0.99 -0.55 -24.59
C LEU A 308 -0.01 -1.47 -25.30
N MET A 309 0.25 -1.80 -26.57
CA MET A 309 -0.57 -2.77 -27.32
C MET A 309 -0.61 -4.14 -26.63
N GLU A 310 0.53 -4.67 -26.17
CA GLU A 310 0.55 -5.93 -25.40
C GLU A 310 -0.18 -5.82 -24.06
N ARG A 311 -0.12 -4.66 -23.40
CA ARG A 311 -0.85 -4.43 -22.14
C ARG A 311 -2.36 -4.35 -22.35
N ILE A 312 -2.82 -3.80 -23.47
CA ILE A 312 -4.24 -3.88 -23.88
C ILE A 312 -4.67 -5.33 -24.10
N LYS A 313 -3.82 -6.16 -24.73
CA LYS A 313 -4.11 -7.60 -24.87
C LYS A 313 -4.23 -8.31 -23.53
N GLN A 314 -3.34 -7.99 -22.58
CA GLN A 314 -3.33 -8.54 -21.21
C GLN A 314 -4.46 -8.03 -20.30
N SER A 315 -5.18 -6.99 -20.73
CA SER A 315 -6.35 -6.48 -20.04
C SER A 315 -7.64 -7.10 -20.57
N LYS A 316 -8.64 -7.30 -19.70
CA LYS A 316 -9.95 -7.82 -20.12
C LYS A 316 -10.77 -6.78 -20.87
N ALA A 317 -10.79 -5.53 -20.38
CA ALA A 317 -11.47 -4.42 -21.01
C ALA A 317 -10.63 -3.13 -20.99
N VAL A 318 -11.02 -2.16 -21.81
CA VAL A 318 -10.48 -0.80 -21.82
C VAL A 318 -11.54 0.15 -21.29
N ILE A 319 -11.17 1.02 -20.36
CA ILE A 319 -11.97 2.18 -19.96
C ILE A 319 -11.31 3.43 -20.53
N PHE A 320 -12.05 4.13 -21.38
CA PHE A 320 -11.71 5.45 -21.85
C PHE A 320 -12.28 6.50 -20.89
N LEU A 321 -11.40 7.34 -20.33
CA LEU A 321 -11.80 8.48 -19.52
C LEU A 321 -12.00 9.70 -20.42
N LYS A 322 -13.25 9.98 -20.79
CA LYS A 322 -13.60 11.14 -21.61
C LYS A 322 -13.67 12.40 -20.76
N SER A 323 -12.80 13.35 -21.07
CA SER A 323 -12.82 14.73 -20.61
C SER A 323 -12.56 15.68 -21.79
N GLU A 324 -12.71 16.99 -21.56
CA GLU A 324 -12.33 18.04 -22.51
C GLU A 324 -10.86 17.96 -22.96
N ASN A 325 -9.96 17.36 -22.14
CA ASN A 325 -8.54 17.19 -22.46
C ASN A 325 -8.24 15.92 -23.28
N SER A 326 -9.20 15.00 -23.38
CA SER A 326 -9.03 13.74 -24.11
C SER A 326 -9.74 13.75 -25.45
N MET A 327 -10.93 14.34 -25.50
CA MET A 327 -11.81 14.36 -26.66
C MET A 327 -12.63 15.64 -26.65
N ASN A 328 -12.65 16.35 -27.78
CA ASN A 328 -13.46 17.56 -27.92
C ASN A 328 -14.93 17.23 -28.27
N ALA A 329 -15.77 18.26 -28.35
CA ALA A 329 -17.18 18.14 -28.70
C ALA A 329 -17.44 17.55 -30.10
N ASN A 330 -16.44 17.58 -30.99
CA ASN A 330 -16.50 17.01 -32.33
C ASN A 330 -16.08 15.53 -32.38
N PHE A 331 -15.89 14.89 -31.21
CA PHE A 331 -15.39 13.52 -31.07
C PHE A 331 -13.95 13.30 -31.56
N GLU A 332 -13.16 14.37 -31.69
CA GLU A 332 -11.76 14.26 -32.08
C GLU A 332 -10.89 14.03 -30.84
N LEU A 333 -10.01 13.02 -30.92
CA LEU A 333 -9.07 12.69 -29.87
C LEU A 333 -7.88 13.67 -29.88
N GLN A 334 -7.54 14.20 -28.70
CA GLN A 334 -6.49 15.20 -28.56
C GLN A 334 -5.08 14.58 -28.38
N SER A 335 -5.01 13.29 -28.06
CA SER A 335 -3.75 12.60 -27.78
C SER A 335 -3.52 11.46 -28.78
N PRO A 336 -2.40 11.47 -29.52
CA PRO A 336 -2.03 10.37 -30.42
C PRO A 336 -1.87 9.02 -29.70
N TRP A 337 -1.56 9.05 -28.40
CA TRP A 337 -1.45 7.83 -27.59
C TRP A 337 -2.83 7.24 -27.30
N VAL A 338 -3.78 8.08 -26.90
CA VAL A 338 -5.17 7.65 -26.65
C VAL A 338 -5.80 7.14 -27.95
N GLU A 339 -5.59 7.85 -29.07
CA GLU A 339 -6.05 7.41 -30.39
C GLU A 339 -5.48 6.04 -30.78
N MET A 340 -4.18 5.84 -30.60
CA MET A 340 -3.52 4.55 -30.86
C MET A 340 -4.08 3.44 -29.96
N GLU A 341 -4.27 3.71 -28.66
CA GLU A 341 -4.79 2.74 -27.69
C GLU A 341 -6.22 2.31 -28.04
N LEU A 342 -7.11 3.26 -28.32
CA LEU A 342 -8.51 2.99 -28.66
C LEU A 342 -8.62 2.29 -30.01
N SER A 343 -7.95 2.80 -31.04
CA SER A 343 -7.94 2.18 -32.38
C SER A 343 -7.42 0.75 -32.33
N PHE A 344 -6.39 0.49 -31.53
CA PHE A 344 -5.86 -0.86 -31.36
C PHE A 344 -6.83 -1.77 -30.61
N ALA A 345 -7.48 -1.27 -29.55
CA ALA A 345 -8.50 -2.00 -28.80
C ALA A 345 -9.68 -2.40 -29.71
N GLU A 346 -10.18 -1.48 -30.54
CA GLU A 346 -11.22 -1.78 -31.54
C GLU A 346 -10.76 -2.84 -32.54
N LYS A 347 -9.52 -2.71 -33.06
CA LYS A 347 -8.95 -3.66 -34.03
C LYS A 347 -8.92 -5.10 -33.51
N ILE A 348 -8.68 -5.30 -32.22
CA ILE A 348 -8.66 -6.63 -31.59
C ILE A 348 -10.01 -7.03 -30.97
N ASN A 349 -11.08 -6.28 -31.25
CA ASN A 349 -12.43 -6.45 -30.67
C ASN A 349 -12.41 -6.47 -29.13
N LYS A 350 -11.56 -5.66 -28.50
CA LYS A 350 -11.55 -5.49 -27.05
C LYS A 350 -12.73 -4.59 -26.67
N ARG A 351 -13.44 -4.92 -25.59
CA ARG A 351 -14.55 -4.07 -25.12
C ARG A 351 -14.01 -2.74 -24.60
N ILE A 352 -14.59 -1.64 -25.09
CA ILE A 352 -14.25 -0.27 -24.72
C ILE A 352 -15.47 0.34 -24.02
N LEU A 353 -15.27 0.79 -22.79
CA LEU A 353 -16.24 1.51 -21.98
C LEU A 353 -15.83 2.96 -21.86
N CYS A 354 -16.79 3.88 -21.88
CA CYS A 354 -16.53 5.29 -21.66
C CYS A 354 -17.03 5.73 -20.29
N ILE A 355 -16.17 6.46 -19.57
CA ILE A 355 -16.57 7.28 -18.43
C ILE A 355 -16.57 8.72 -18.88
N ASN A 356 -17.77 9.28 -18.99
CA ASN A 356 -17.98 10.60 -19.55
C ASN A 356 -18.01 11.66 -18.45
N LEU A 357 -16.99 12.52 -18.43
CA LEU A 357 -16.88 13.64 -17.49
C LEU A 357 -17.29 14.99 -18.10
N SER A 358 -17.47 15.08 -19.43
CA SER A 358 -17.77 16.34 -20.12
C SER A 358 -19.26 16.56 -20.38
N GLY A 359 -20.13 15.58 -20.09
CA GLY A 359 -21.59 15.70 -20.18
C GLY A 359 -22.19 15.67 -21.60
N GLU A 360 -21.35 15.70 -22.63
CA GLU A 360 -21.73 15.50 -24.04
C GLU A 360 -21.62 14.02 -24.41
N GLY A 361 -22.45 13.47 -25.32
CA GLY A 361 -22.50 12.02 -25.62
C GLY A 361 -21.15 11.36 -25.97
N SER A 362 -21.05 10.04 -25.99
CA SER A 362 -19.81 9.31 -26.28
C SER A 362 -19.94 8.39 -27.50
N PRO A 363 -18.85 8.16 -28.27
CA PRO A 363 -18.84 7.12 -29.30
C PRO A 363 -18.79 5.69 -28.75
N PHE A 364 -18.54 5.50 -27.45
CA PHE A 364 -18.47 4.17 -26.82
C PHE A 364 -19.60 3.95 -25.80
N GLU A 365 -19.79 2.70 -25.39
CA GLU A 365 -20.75 2.33 -24.35
C GLU A 365 -20.45 3.08 -23.04
N GLU A 366 -21.36 3.96 -22.64
CA GLU A 366 -21.20 4.79 -21.44
C GLU A 366 -21.54 4.01 -20.18
N VAL A 367 -20.69 4.16 -19.16
CA VAL A 367 -20.98 3.68 -17.80
C VAL A 367 -21.43 4.87 -16.96
N SER A 368 -22.60 4.77 -16.35
CA SER A 368 -23.14 5.81 -15.48
C SER A 368 -22.33 5.93 -14.18
N ILE A 369 -21.30 6.76 -14.22
CA ILE A 369 -20.41 7.04 -13.09
C ILE A 369 -20.40 8.55 -12.87
N SER A 370 -20.77 8.98 -11.67
CA SER A 370 -20.68 10.39 -11.27
C SER A 370 -19.36 10.67 -10.57
N LEU A 371 -18.75 11.82 -10.85
CA LEU A 371 -17.63 12.36 -10.10
C LEU A 371 -18.16 13.50 -9.21
N SER A 372 -18.01 13.38 -7.89
CA SER A 372 -18.30 14.48 -6.94
C SER A 372 -17.19 14.60 -5.93
N ASP A 373 -16.76 15.83 -5.62
CA ASP A 373 -15.67 16.11 -4.67
C ASP A 373 -14.37 15.33 -4.97
N ASP A 374 -14.01 15.18 -6.26
CA ASP A 374 -12.86 14.41 -6.75
C ASP A 374 -12.88 12.89 -6.43
N GLU A 375 -14.00 12.39 -5.91
CA GLU A 375 -14.26 10.95 -5.72
C GLU A 375 -15.30 10.45 -6.72
N PHE A 376 -15.01 9.30 -7.34
CA PHE A 376 -15.98 8.62 -8.18
C PHE A 376 -17.02 7.90 -7.31
N HIS A 377 -18.29 8.22 -7.56
CA HIS A 377 -19.45 7.56 -6.97
C HIS A 377 -20.24 6.84 -8.06
N ILE A 378 -20.58 5.58 -7.79
CA ILE A 378 -21.37 4.75 -8.70
C ILE A 378 -22.71 4.39 -8.05
N ASN A 379 -23.79 4.47 -8.83
CA ASN A 379 -25.06 3.81 -8.54
C ASN A 379 -24.95 2.33 -8.89
N ASN A 380 -25.54 1.41 -8.12
CA ASN A 380 -25.37 -0.05 -8.28
C ASN A 380 -25.42 -0.57 -9.75
N GLU A 381 -26.22 0.05 -10.61
CA GLU A 381 -26.30 -0.24 -12.06
C GLU A 381 -24.98 -0.04 -12.82
N GLY A 382 -24.18 0.98 -12.49
CA GLY A 382 -22.87 1.22 -13.12
C GLY A 382 -21.81 0.21 -12.69
N VAL A 383 -21.90 -0.30 -11.46
CA VAL A 383 -21.06 -1.41 -10.99
C VAL A 383 -21.43 -2.66 -11.78
N GLU A 384 -22.72 -3.00 -11.83
CA GLU A 384 -23.21 -4.12 -12.64
C GLU A 384 -22.80 -4.00 -14.11
N GLY A 385 -22.83 -2.80 -14.70
CA GLY A 385 -22.34 -2.55 -16.06
C GLY A 385 -20.89 -2.96 -16.23
N ILE A 386 -19.99 -2.52 -15.35
CA ILE A 386 -18.56 -2.91 -15.40
C ILE A 386 -18.40 -4.42 -15.20
N PHE A 387 -19.08 -5.02 -14.23
CA PHE A 387 -18.97 -6.46 -13.94
C PHE A 387 -19.52 -7.32 -15.10
N ARG A 388 -20.67 -6.94 -15.70
CA ARG A 388 -21.22 -7.58 -16.91
C ARG A 388 -20.24 -7.52 -18.08
N CYS A 389 -19.50 -6.41 -18.23
CA CYS A 389 -18.51 -6.25 -19.28
C CYS A 389 -17.25 -7.09 -19.08
N LEU A 390 -16.97 -7.50 -17.84
CA LEU A 390 -15.80 -8.28 -17.46
C LEU A 390 -16.10 -9.78 -17.32
N ASP A 391 -17.31 -10.20 -17.72
CA ASP A 391 -17.84 -11.57 -17.62
C ASP A 391 -17.77 -12.15 -16.20
N PHE A 392 -18.06 -11.33 -15.19
CA PHE A 392 -18.07 -11.73 -13.78
C PHE A 392 -19.44 -12.19 -13.28
#